data_AF-A0A925Q3J9-F1
#
_entry.id   AF-A0A925Q3J9-F1
#
_cell.length_a   1.000
_cell.length_b   1.000
_cell.length_c   1.000
_cell.angle_alpha   90.00
_cell.angle_beta   90.00
_cell.angle_gamma   90.00
#
_symmetry.space_group_name_H-M   'P 1'
#
loop_
_entity.id
_entity.type
_entity.pdbx_description
1 polymer ?
#
loop_
_entity_poly.entity_id
_entity_poly.type
_entity_poly.pdbx_seq_one_letter_code
_entity_poly.pdbx_strand_id
1 'polypeptide(L)'
;MPALLVAAVCCMETAEAQLTDLTQTPNAENAGIFKSLQQQIGAGVGNLTTPGSSTYIIARDPARAVRRGRQLFQRKFTLLQGLGPRTTDGIGNIHTSGAIGAGLIDSCAGCHGRPRGSAGFGGDVVTRPDSRDAPHLFGLGLQEMLADEITTDLRNTRRDVIGEARSRRTTVTRPLVSKGIRYGTISANAQGVVNTSGVVGVNADLRVRPFFAEGSTISIREFVVGAFNDEMGLQAVDPLTAAAAAGQRVVTPTGMVLNGATDTIKRSLVTSVSEDLDLDGKVNEIPTSLVDFMEFYLFNYFKPG
;
A
#
# COMPACT_ATOMS: atom_id res chain seq x y z
N MET A 1 -3.88 -51.86 35.89
CA MET A 1 -3.99 -51.24 34.55
C MET A 1 -3.09 -50.01 34.54
N PRO A 2 -1.96 -49.99 33.83
CA PRO A 2 -1.11 -48.81 33.79
C PRO A 2 -1.74 -47.78 32.84
N ALA A 3 -1.89 -46.54 33.31
CA ALA A 3 -2.36 -45.42 32.51
C ALA A 3 -1.29 -45.07 31.46
N LEU A 4 -1.64 -45.22 30.19
CA LEU A 4 -0.81 -44.83 29.06
C LEU A 4 -0.78 -43.30 29.01
N LEU A 5 0.34 -42.69 29.40
CA LEU A 5 0.58 -41.26 29.20
C LEU A 5 0.85 -41.05 27.70
N VAL A 6 -0.16 -40.61 26.96
CA VAL A 6 0.03 -40.15 25.57
C VAL A 6 0.69 -38.77 25.65
N ALA A 7 2.01 -38.75 25.48
CA ALA A 7 2.73 -37.50 25.26
C ALA A 7 2.27 -36.92 23.91
N ALA A 8 1.45 -35.88 23.96
CA ALA A 8 1.16 -35.06 22.79
C ALA A 8 2.48 -34.37 22.39
N VAL A 9 3.13 -34.90 21.37
CA VAL A 9 4.22 -34.20 20.69
C VAL A 9 3.57 -33.00 20.01
N CYS A 10 3.63 -31.84 20.66
CA CYS A 10 3.41 -30.58 19.98
C CYS A 10 4.47 -30.47 18.88
N CYS A 11 4.08 -30.70 17.63
CA CYS A 11 4.84 -30.23 16.49
C CYS A 11 4.90 -28.71 16.61
N MET A 12 5.96 -28.19 17.23
CA MET A 12 6.29 -26.78 17.13
C MET A 12 6.63 -26.53 15.67
N GLU A 13 5.71 -25.95 14.91
CA GLU A 13 6.05 -25.37 13.62
C GLU A 13 7.19 -24.38 13.89
N THR A 14 8.34 -24.64 13.27
CA THR A 14 9.49 -23.75 13.36
C THR A 14 9.06 -22.40 12.79
N ALA A 15 8.86 -21.42 13.67
CA ALA A 15 8.71 -20.04 13.25
C ALA A 15 10.00 -19.61 12.56
N GLU A 16 10.04 -19.67 11.23
CA GLU A 16 11.22 -19.24 10.48
C GLU A 16 11.38 -17.72 10.62
N ALA A 17 12.62 -17.24 10.67
CA ALA A 17 12.90 -15.81 10.64
C ALA A 17 12.48 -15.18 9.28
N GLN A 18 12.44 -13.85 9.25
CA GLN A 18 12.36 -13.08 7.99
C GLN A 18 13.39 -13.59 6.98
N LEU A 19 12.99 -13.74 5.71
CA LEU A 19 13.90 -14.19 4.68
C LEU A 19 14.97 -13.13 4.41
N THR A 20 16.23 -13.50 4.61
CA THR A 20 17.36 -12.66 4.22
C THR A 20 17.82 -12.99 2.79
N ASP A 21 18.44 -12.03 2.12
CA ASP A 21 19.04 -12.27 0.80
C ASP A 21 20.30 -13.14 0.94
N LEU A 22 20.27 -14.37 0.42
CA LEU A 22 21.40 -15.29 0.51
C LEU A 22 22.62 -14.81 -0.29
N THR A 23 22.44 -13.92 -1.27
CA THR A 23 23.57 -13.30 -1.96
C THR A 23 24.27 -12.24 -1.11
N GLN A 24 23.67 -11.84 0.01
CA GLN A 24 24.24 -10.87 0.97
C GLN A 24 24.55 -11.51 2.33
N THR A 25 23.75 -12.48 2.74
CA THR A 25 23.77 -13.10 4.08
C THR A 25 23.68 -14.62 3.94
N PRO A 26 24.73 -15.26 3.39
CA PRO A 26 24.75 -16.71 3.25
C PRO A 26 24.67 -17.37 4.64
N ASN A 27 23.98 -18.50 4.72
CA ASN A 27 23.87 -19.32 5.92
C ASN A 27 23.99 -20.81 5.57
N ALA A 28 24.34 -21.63 6.56
CA ALA A 28 24.63 -23.05 6.36
C ALA A 28 23.39 -23.88 6.00
N GLU A 29 22.22 -23.40 6.41
CA GLU A 29 20.90 -23.97 6.18
C GLU A 29 20.40 -23.71 4.75
N ASN A 30 21.06 -22.81 4.02
CA ASN A 30 20.66 -22.35 2.69
C ASN A 30 19.20 -21.83 2.68
N ALA A 31 18.79 -21.20 3.79
CA ALA A 31 17.43 -20.70 4.01
C ALA A 31 17.38 -19.19 3.73
N GLY A 32 16.57 -18.77 2.74
CA GLY A 32 16.45 -17.35 2.42
C GLY A 32 15.97 -17.06 0.99
N ILE A 33 16.22 -15.84 0.55
CA ILE A 33 15.96 -15.39 -0.80
C ILE A 33 17.17 -15.70 -1.67
N PHE A 34 16.99 -16.62 -2.63
CA PHE A 34 18.03 -17.04 -3.58
C PHE A 34 18.29 -16.05 -4.72
N LYS A 35 17.69 -14.86 -4.67
CA LYS A 35 17.80 -13.84 -5.71
C LYS A 35 18.25 -12.54 -5.10
N SER A 36 19.30 -11.96 -5.68
CA SER A 36 19.70 -10.59 -5.36
C SER A 36 18.58 -9.60 -5.67
N LEU A 37 18.65 -8.39 -5.11
CA LEU A 37 17.66 -7.32 -5.41
C LEU A 37 17.51 -7.09 -6.92
N GLN A 38 18.63 -6.98 -7.65
CA GLN A 38 18.63 -6.80 -9.10
C GLN A 38 17.91 -7.94 -9.83
N GLN A 39 18.13 -9.19 -9.39
CA GLN A 39 17.45 -10.36 -9.96
C GLN A 39 15.97 -10.43 -9.57
N GLN A 40 15.54 -9.78 -8.48
CA GLN A 40 14.13 -9.66 -8.09
C GLN A 40 13.42 -8.48 -8.77
N ILE A 41 14.14 -7.45 -9.20
CA ILE A 41 13.60 -6.36 -10.02
C ILE A 41 13.46 -6.85 -11.47
N GLY A 42 14.47 -7.54 -11.99
CA GLY A 42 14.47 -8.08 -13.35
C GLY A 42 14.62 -6.98 -14.41
N ALA A 43 13.84 -7.07 -15.49
CA ALA A 43 13.95 -6.16 -16.64
C ALA A 43 13.19 -4.83 -16.44
N GLY A 44 13.03 -4.36 -15.19
CA GLY A 44 12.23 -3.19 -14.86
C GLY A 44 10.74 -3.40 -15.16
N VAL A 45 10.03 -2.32 -15.50
CA VAL A 45 8.58 -2.35 -15.77
C VAL A 45 8.28 -3.12 -17.06
N GLY A 46 8.95 -2.74 -18.15
CA GLY A 46 8.83 -3.38 -19.47
C GLY A 46 7.41 -3.35 -20.04
N ASN A 47 7.06 -4.36 -20.82
CA ASN A 47 5.72 -4.55 -21.37
C ASN A 47 5.35 -6.05 -21.41
N LEU A 48 4.17 -6.39 -21.94
CA LEU A 48 3.67 -7.77 -22.01
C LEU A 48 4.56 -8.74 -22.79
N THR A 49 5.52 -8.23 -23.57
CA THR A 49 6.46 -9.03 -24.36
C THR A 49 7.89 -8.98 -23.84
N THR A 50 8.20 -8.17 -22.81
CA THR A 50 9.54 -8.06 -22.23
C THR A 50 9.76 -9.14 -21.16
N PRO A 51 10.48 -10.25 -21.43
CA PRO A 51 10.59 -11.32 -20.46
C PRO A 51 11.29 -10.84 -19.18
N GLY A 52 10.75 -11.21 -18.02
CA GLY A 52 11.35 -10.89 -16.73
C GLY A 52 11.02 -9.49 -16.17
N SER A 53 10.22 -8.69 -16.88
CA SER A 53 9.71 -7.40 -16.40
C SER A 53 8.52 -7.58 -15.44
N SER A 54 8.18 -6.56 -14.64
CA SER A 54 7.00 -6.62 -13.75
C SER A 54 5.71 -6.80 -14.54
N THR A 55 5.49 -6.00 -15.59
CA THR A 55 4.30 -6.12 -16.45
C THR A 55 4.16 -7.51 -17.06
N TYR A 56 5.27 -8.10 -17.56
CA TYR A 56 5.26 -9.45 -18.12
C TYR A 56 4.89 -10.51 -17.07
N ILE A 57 5.56 -10.49 -15.91
CA ILE A 57 5.40 -11.53 -14.90
C ILE A 57 4.02 -11.44 -14.25
N ILE A 58 3.54 -10.24 -13.91
CA ILE A 58 2.20 -10.06 -13.33
C ILE A 58 1.13 -10.61 -14.28
N ALA A 59 1.22 -10.32 -15.58
CA ALA A 59 0.22 -10.74 -16.55
C ALA A 59 0.25 -12.24 -16.88
N ARG A 60 1.43 -12.88 -16.85
CA ARG A 60 1.61 -14.26 -17.35
C ARG A 60 1.86 -15.31 -16.28
N ASP A 61 2.39 -14.90 -15.14
CA ASP A 61 2.74 -15.79 -14.03
C ASP A 61 2.48 -15.08 -12.68
N PRO A 62 1.19 -14.87 -12.33
CA PRO A 62 0.81 -14.14 -11.13
C PRO A 62 1.29 -14.84 -9.85
N ALA A 63 1.39 -16.18 -9.84
CA ALA A 63 1.96 -16.91 -8.71
C ALA A 63 3.43 -16.55 -8.48
N ARG A 64 4.22 -16.42 -9.57
CA ARG A 64 5.60 -15.92 -9.49
C ARG A 64 5.67 -14.46 -9.06
N ALA A 65 4.74 -13.61 -9.52
CA ALA A 65 4.66 -12.22 -9.07
C ALA A 65 4.42 -12.11 -7.56
N VAL A 66 3.46 -12.87 -7.03
CA VAL A 66 3.19 -12.99 -5.58
C VAL A 66 4.43 -13.46 -4.83
N ARG A 67 5.12 -14.49 -5.31
CA ARG A 67 6.37 -14.96 -4.68
C ARG A 67 7.45 -13.87 -4.67
N ARG A 68 7.57 -13.09 -5.75
CA ARG A 68 8.56 -12.01 -5.86
C ARG A 68 8.25 -10.87 -4.90
N GLY A 69 7.00 -10.41 -4.85
CA GLY A 69 6.59 -9.39 -3.89
C GLY A 69 6.70 -9.87 -2.44
N ARG A 70 6.41 -11.15 -2.14
CA ARG A 70 6.66 -11.73 -0.81
C ARG A 70 8.13 -11.66 -0.42
N GLN A 71 9.03 -11.98 -1.34
CA GLN A 71 10.46 -11.92 -1.09
C GLN A 71 10.92 -10.48 -0.84
N LEU A 72 10.45 -9.53 -1.64
CA LEU A 72 10.71 -8.09 -1.44
C LEU A 72 10.16 -7.58 -0.10
N PHE A 73 8.96 -8.02 0.29
CA PHE A 73 8.33 -7.66 1.57
C PHE A 73 9.13 -8.16 2.79
N GLN A 74 9.77 -9.32 2.68
CA GLN A 74 10.57 -9.92 3.77
C GLN A 74 12.05 -9.51 3.72
N ARG A 75 12.51 -8.98 2.59
CA ARG A 75 13.89 -8.58 2.38
C ARG A 75 14.29 -7.50 3.39
N LYS A 76 15.49 -7.66 3.95
CA LYS A 76 16.20 -6.58 4.64
C LYS A 76 16.94 -5.71 3.63
N PHE A 77 16.60 -4.43 3.58
CA PHE A 77 17.36 -3.42 2.85
C PHE A 77 18.57 -2.97 3.66
N THR A 78 19.62 -2.53 2.97
CA THR A 78 20.91 -2.17 3.59
C THR A 78 21.21 -0.70 3.37
N LEU A 79 22.10 -0.11 4.17
CA LEU A 79 22.58 1.26 3.94
C LEU A 79 23.16 1.44 2.52
N LEU A 80 23.82 0.41 1.97
CA LEU A 80 24.34 0.46 0.61
C LEU A 80 23.25 0.54 -0.49
N GLN A 81 22.02 0.20 -0.13
CA GLN A 81 20.81 0.21 -0.97
C GLN A 81 19.92 1.44 -0.71
N GLY A 82 20.34 2.39 0.15
CA GLY A 82 19.58 3.60 0.48
C GLY A 82 18.74 3.50 1.75
N LEU A 83 18.98 2.52 2.62
CA LEU A 83 18.25 2.47 3.88
C LEU A 83 18.64 3.68 4.75
N GLY A 84 17.68 4.59 4.98
CA GLY A 84 17.88 5.85 5.70
C GLY A 84 18.58 6.95 4.86
N PRO A 85 18.69 8.20 5.36
CA PRO A 85 18.12 8.73 6.61
C PRO A 85 16.60 8.92 6.54
N ARG A 86 15.94 9.00 7.71
CA ARG A 86 14.49 9.29 7.77
C ARG A 86 14.20 10.66 7.18
N THR A 87 12.91 10.96 6.97
CA THR A 87 12.44 12.33 6.76
C THR A 87 13.08 13.26 7.81
N THR A 88 13.97 14.14 7.34
CA THR A 88 14.76 15.09 8.14
C THR A 88 15.49 14.47 9.34
N ASP A 89 15.89 13.21 9.24
CA ASP A 89 16.48 12.40 10.31
C ASP A 89 15.66 12.40 11.62
N GLY A 90 14.34 12.57 11.51
CA GLY A 90 13.44 12.66 12.67
C GLY A 90 13.48 14.00 13.40
N ILE A 91 14.10 15.03 12.82
CA ILE A 91 14.12 16.40 13.37
C ILE A 91 13.00 17.22 12.73
N GLY A 92 12.12 17.79 13.57
CA GLY A 92 11.10 18.73 13.13
C GLY A 92 9.79 18.58 13.91
N ASN A 93 8.71 19.15 13.37
CA ASN A 93 7.41 19.12 14.04
C ASN A 93 6.55 17.97 13.51
N ILE A 94 6.33 16.94 14.32
CA ILE A 94 5.50 15.78 13.98
C ILE A 94 4.04 16.14 13.64
N HIS A 95 3.55 17.28 14.11
CA HIS A 95 2.22 17.79 13.75
C HIS A 95 2.15 18.35 12.33
N THR A 96 3.30 18.64 11.73
CA THR A 96 3.41 19.06 10.32
C THR A 96 3.73 17.90 9.38
N SER A 97 4.44 16.88 9.87
CA SER A 97 4.74 15.65 9.12
C SER A 97 4.88 14.46 10.06
N GLY A 98 3.95 13.51 9.95
CA GLY A 98 4.00 12.26 10.70
C GLY A 98 5.18 11.36 10.31
N ALA A 99 5.80 11.56 9.14
CA ALA A 99 6.93 10.78 8.63
C ALA A 99 8.24 11.05 9.39
N ILE A 100 8.41 12.26 9.96
CA ILE A 100 9.42 12.56 11.00
C ILE A 100 9.31 11.53 12.14
N GLY A 101 8.10 11.01 12.25
CA GLY A 101 7.61 10.13 13.26
C GLY A 101 7.80 8.64 13.11
N ALA A 102 8.05 8.22 11.89
CA ALA A 102 8.03 6.83 11.53
C ALA A 102 9.15 6.01 12.22
N GLY A 103 8.96 4.70 12.23
CA GLY A 103 9.92 3.73 12.74
C GLY A 103 11.19 3.67 11.88
N LEU A 104 12.18 2.89 12.32
CA LEU A 104 13.42 2.64 11.56
C LEU A 104 13.53 1.13 11.33
N ILE A 105 12.80 0.66 10.33
CA ILE A 105 12.72 -0.78 10.01
C ILE A 105 13.44 -1.07 8.70
N ASP A 106 14.15 -2.20 8.64
CA ASP A 106 14.90 -2.62 7.45
C ASP A 106 14.06 -3.46 6.48
N SER A 107 12.80 -3.75 6.82
CA SER A 107 11.91 -4.63 6.06
C SER A 107 10.44 -4.42 6.44
N CYS A 108 9.51 -4.57 5.49
CA CYS A 108 8.07 -4.56 5.79
C CYS A 108 7.68 -5.65 6.80
N ALA A 109 8.27 -6.84 6.67
CA ALA A 109 8.07 -7.96 7.58
C ALA A 109 8.60 -7.70 9.00
N GLY A 110 9.37 -6.62 9.18
CA GLY A 110 9.80 -6.08 10.48
C GLY A 110 8.64 -5.82 11.42
N CYS A 111 7.52 -5.37 10.88
CA CYS A 111 6.30 -5.13 11.63
C CYS A 111 5.20 -6.05 11.09
N HIS A 112 4.98 -6.08 9.77
CA HIS A 112 3.83 -6.76 9.20
C HIS A 112 4.04 -8.24 8.86
N GLY A 113 4.86 -8.96 9.65
CA GLY A 113 5.15 -10.37 9.40
C GLY A 113 5.79 -11.12 10.56
N ARG A 114 5.41 -10.78 11.81
CA ARG A 114 5.94 -11.42 13.04
C ARG A 114 4.85 -12.25 13.76
N PRO A 115 5.12 -13.53 14.13
CA PRO A 115 6.16 -14.38 13.55
C PRO A 115 5.97 -14.50 12.03
N ARG A 116 6.97 -14.99 11.30
CA ARG A 116 6.83 -15.23 9.86
C ARG A 116 5.63 -16.13 9.62
N GLY A 117 4.88 -15.79 8.59
CA GLY A 117 3.65 -16.49 8.33
C GLY A 117 2.55 -16.13 9.33
N SER A 118 2.62 -14.98 10.01
CA SER A 118 1.46 -14.40 10.67
C SER A 118 0.69 -13.50 9.71
N ALA A 119 -0.51 -13.09 10.14
CA ALA A 119 -1.30 -12.09 9.45
C ALA A 119 -0.61 -10.71 9.36
N GLY A 120 0.47 -10.51 10.10
CA GLY A 120 1.24 -9.28 10.14
C GLY A 120 1.02 -8.46 11.40
N PHE A 121 0.81 -9.11 12.54
CA PHE A 121 0.78 -8.43 13.84
C PHE A 121 2.22 -8.16 14.31
N GLY A 122 2.69 -6.93 14.12
CA GLY A 122 4.07 -6.55 14.43
C GLY A 122 4.37 -6.27 15.90
N GLY A 123 3.34 -6.30 16.73
CA GLY A 123 3.36 -5.66 18.03
C GLY A 123 3.38 -4.14 17.90
N ASP A 124 3.58 -3.51 19.05
CA ASP A 124 3.57 -2.07 19.19
C ASP A 124 4.74 -1.43 18.46
N VAL A 125 4.44 -0.58 17.47
CA VAL A 125 5.43 0.16 16.70
C VAL A 125 5.46 1.62 17.15
N VAL A 126 6.66 2.17 17.26
CA VAL A 126 6.86 3.59 17.62
C VAL A 126 6.50 4.48 16.43
N THR A 127 5.20 4.69 16.21
CA THR A 127 4.60 5.68 15.30
C THR A 127 4.04 6.83 16.14
N ARG A 128 4.15 8.11 15.74
CA ARG A 128 4.01 9.27 16.68
C ARG A 128 2.56 9.70 17.01
N PRO A 129 2.36 10.53 18.07
CA PRO A 129 3.17 10.58 19.29
C PRO A 129 2.97 9.32 20.13
N ASP A 130 1.86 8.61 19.89
CA ASP A 130 1.45 7.40 20.58
C ASP A 130 1.65 6.19 19.68
N SER A 131 2.36 5.19 20.21
CA SER A 131 2.62 3.93 19.53
C SER A 131 1.32 3.14 19.30
N ARG A 132 1.31 2.32 18.25
CA ARG A 132 0.17 1.47 17.89
C ARG A 132 0.67 0.10 17.45
N ASP A 133 -0.15 -0.92 17.67
CA ASP A 133 0.10 -2.22 17.05
C ASP A 133 0.03 -2.11 15.52
N ALA A 134 1.03 -2.67 14.85
CA ALA A 134 0.97 -2.83 13.39
C ALA A 134 -0.18 -3.80 13.04
N PRO A 135 -1.19 -3.36 12.26
CA PRO A 135 -2.31 -4.20 11.91
C PRO A 135 -1.87 -5.31 10.94
N HIS A 136 -2.65 -6.39 10.92
CA HIS A 136 -2.50 -7.42 9.91
C HIS A 136 -2.77 -6.86 8.51
N LEU A 137 -2.12 -7.43 7.49
CA LEU A 137 -2.31 -7.04 6.08
C LEU A 137 -3.21 -8.01 5.30
N PHE A 138 -3.82 -9.02 5.95
CA PHE A 138 -4.75 -9.91 5.23
C PHE A 138 -5.95 -9.16 4.66
N GLY A 139 -6.18 -9.38 3.36
CA GLY A 139 -7.32 -8.85 2.65
C GLY A 139 -7.20 -7.38 2.24
N LEU A 140 -6.00 -6.76 2.26
CA LEU A 140 -5.83 -5.37 1.80
C LEU A 140 -6.41 -5.14 0.40
N GLY A 141 -6.22 -6.07 -0.53
CA GLY A 141 -6.81 -5.96 -1.87
C GLY A 141 -8.34 -5.92 -1.85
N LEU A 142 -9.00 -6.69 -0.97
CA LEU A 142 -10.46 -6.63 -0.80
C LEU A 142 -10.88 -5.30 -0.19
N GLN A 143 -10.11 -4.76 0.76
CA GLN A 143 -10.39 -3.45 1.35
C GLN A 143 -10.28 -2.33 0.30
N GLU A 144 -9.25 -2.36 -0.55
CA GLU A 144 -9.10 -1.42 -1.67
C GLU A 144 -10.27 -1.53 -2.65
N MET A 145 -10.59 -2.74 -3.11
CA MET A 145 -11.69 -2.97 -4.06
C MET A 145 -13.03 -2.51 -3.50
N LEU A 146 -13.35 -2.86 -2.25
CA LEU A 146 -14.60 -2.44 -1.61
C LEU A 146 -14.66 -0.92 -1.44
N ALA A 147 -13.55 -0.26 -1.06
CA ALA A 147 -13.50 1.18 -0.96
C ALA A 147 -13.71 1.88 -2.31
N ASP A 148 -13.14 1.35 -3.39
CA ASP A 148 -13.31 1.90 -4.74
C ASP A 148 -14.73 1.67 -5.29
N GLU A 149 -15.32 0.49 -5.05
CA GLU A 149 -16.71 0.20 -5.38
C GLU A 149 -17.69 1.13 -4.64
N ILE A 150 -17.52 1.29 -3.33
CA ILE A 150 -18.35 2.20 -2.53
C ILE A 150 -18.18 3.64 -3.03
N THR A 151 -16.95 4.09 -3.23
CA THR A 151 -16.66 5.43 -3.77
C THR A 151 -17.40 5.65 -5.10
N THR A 152 -17.37 4.66 -5.98
CA THR A 152 -18.05 4.71 -7.27
C THR A 152 -19.56 4.86 -7.09
N ASP A 153 -20.19 4.07 -6.24
CA ASP A 153 -21.63 4.16 -5.95
C ASP A 153 -22.03 5.53 -5.37
N LEU A 154 -21.24 6.06 -4.42
CA LEU A 154 -21.51 7.36 -3.80
C LEU A 154 -21.38 8.50 -4.83
N ARG A 155 -20.33 8.47 -5.66
CA ARG A 155 -20.13 9.47 -6.72
C ARG A 155 -21.16 9.33 -7.85
N ASN A 156 -21.65 8.13 -8.13
CA ASN A 156 -22.79 7.92 -9.05
C ASN A 156 -24.05 8.58 -8.51
N THR A 157 -24.37 8.36 -7.23
CA THR A 157 -25.51 9.01 -6.58
C THR A 157 -25.42 10.53 -6.65
N ARG A 158 -24.22 11.11 -6.44
CA ARG A 158 -23.99 12.55 -6.63
C ARG A 158 -24.33 13.01 -8.06
N ARG A 159 -23.87 12.29 -9.09
CA ARG A 159 -24.17 12.60 -10.49
C ARG A 159 -25.67 12.56 -10.77
N ASP A 160 -26.35 11.54 -10.26
CA ASP A 160 -27.79 11.37 -10.45
C ASP A 160 -28.59 12.50 -9.80
N VAL A 161 -28.24 12.87 -8.56
CA VAL A 161 -28.89 13.98 -7.84
C VAL A 161 -28.71 15.30 -8.58
N ILE A 162 -27.52 15.58 -9.11
CA ILE A 162 -27.27 16.78 -9.94
C ILE A 162 -28.13 16.77 -11.20
N GLY A 163 -28.16 15.64 -11.93
CA GLY A 163 -28.93 15.50 -13.17
C GLY A 163 -30.43 15.67 -12.92
N GLU A 164 -30.94 15.05 -11.86
CA GLU A 164 -32.34 15.09 -11.47
C GLU A 164 -32.76 16.50 -11.03
N ALA A 165 -31.95 17.17 -10.20
CA ALA A 165 -32.22 18.53 -9.74
C ALA A 165 -32.30 19.53 -10.91
N ARG A 166 -31.38 19.41 -11.88
CA ARG A 166 -31.40 20.20 -13.12
C ARG A 166 -32.65 19.94 -13.94
N SER A 167 -33.03 18.67 -14.12
CA SER A 167 -34.20 18.29 -14.92
C SER A 167 -35.51 18.80 -14.32
N ARG A 168 -35.67 18.71 -12.99
CA ARG A 168 -36.89 19.11 -12.28
C ARG A 168 -36.91 20.58 -11.89
N ARG A 169 -35.80 21.29 -12.07
CA ARG A 169 -35.61 22.69 -11.65
C ARG A 169 -35.95 22.90 -10.17
N THR A 170 -35.65 21.91 -9.33
CA THR A 170 -35.88 21.95 -7.88
C THR A 170 -34.73 21.27 -7.14
N THR A 171 -34.62 21.51 -5.84
CA THR A 171 -33.65 20.81 -5.01
C THR A 171 -34.07 19.36 -4.84
N VAL A 172 -33.13 18.45 -5.06
CA VAL A 172 -33.29 17.01 -4.89
C VAL A 172 -32.34 16.54 -3.81
N THR A 173 -32.85 15.70 -2.90
CA THR A 173 -32.07 15.04 -1.85
C THR A 173 -32.20 13.54 -2.01
N ARG A 174 -31.09 12.80 -1.92
CA ARG A 174 -31.09 11.34 -1.92
C ARG A 174 -30.24 10.79 -0.77
N PRO A 175 -30.58 9.60 -0.24
CA PRO A 175 -29.70 8.88 0.67
C PRO A 175 -28.45 8.40 -0.08
N LEU A 176 -27.32 8.41 0.60
CA LEU A 176 -26.08 7.80 0.15
C LEU A 176 -25.99 6.39 0.76
N VAL A 177 -26.11 5.36 -0.07
CA VAL A 177 -26.09 3.96 0.37
C VAL A 177 -25.24 3.13 -0.59
N SER A 178 -24.33 2.34 -0.06
CA SER A 178 -23.60 1.32 -0.83
C SER A 178 -23.29 0.13 0.07
N LYS A 179 -23.34 -1.08 -0.49
CA LYS A 179 -23.11 -2.35 0.23
C LYS A 179 -23.92 -2.51 1.54
N GLY A 180 -25.13 -1.94 1.58
CA GLY A 180 -26.01 -1.94 2.75
C GLY A 180 -25.63 -0.93 3.85
N ILE A 181 -24.56 -0.16 3.67
CA ILE A 181 -24.07 0.86 4.60
C ILE A 181 -24.64 2.23 4.19
N ARG A 182 -25.12 3.01 5.17
CA ARG A 182 -25.62 4.38 4.97
C ARG A 182 -24.52 5.40 5.26
N TYR A 183 -24.29 6.32 4.32
CA TYR A 183 -23.35 7.43 4.39
C TYR A 183 -24.05 8.79 4.49
N GLY A 184 -25.24 8.80 5.07
CA GLY A 184 -26.07 9.99 5.22
C GLY A 184 -26.84 10.37 3.95
N THR A 185 -26.92 11.67 3.65
CA THR A 185 -27.66 12.20 2.50
C THR A 185 -26.83 13.22 1.71
N ILE A 186 -27.18 13.37 0.44
CA ILE A 186 -26.63 14.40 -0.44
C ILE A 186 -27.78 15.10 -1.15
N SER A 187 -27.65 16.41 -1.35
CA SER A 187 -28.61 17.17 -2.14
C SER A 187 -27.94 18.03 -3.21
N ALA A 188 -28.67 18.35 -4.27
CA ALA A 188 -28.26 19.34 -5.24
C ALA A 188 -29.45 20.21 -5.65
N ASN A 189 -29.18 21.48 -5.96
CA ASN A 189 -30.19 22.41 -6.47
C ASN A 189 -30.25 22.43 -8.01
N ALA A 190 -31.20 23.20 -8.55
CA ALA A 190 -31.41 23.32 -10.00
C ALA A 190 -30.17 23.82 -10.77
N GLN A 191 -29.28 24.56 -10.11
CA GLN A 191 -28.02 25.07 -10.67
C GLN A 191 -26.92 23.99 -10.68
N GLY A 192 -27.14 22.86 -10.01
CA GLY A 192 -26.15 21.79 -9.83
C GLY A 192 -25.20 22.02 -8.67
N VAL A 193 -25.48 22.98 -7.78
CA VAL A 193 -24.70 23.16 -6.53
C VAL A 193 -25.05 22.01 -5.60
N VAL A 194 -24.03 21.30 -5.16
CA VAL A 194 -24.14 20.13 -4.27
C VAL A 194 -24.01 20.58 -2.81
N ASN A 195 -24.88 20.06 -1.95
CA ASN A 195 -24.76 20.17 -0.50
C ASN A 195 -24.44 18.79 0.10
N THR A 196 -23.28 18.71 0.76
CA THR A 196 -22.76 17.51 1.43
C THR A 196 -22.85 17.59 2.95
N SER A 197 -23.59 18.55 3.53
CA SER A 197 -23.73 18.69 4.99
C SER A 197 -24.40 17.48 5.66
N GLY A 198 -25.12 16.68 4.88
CA GLY A 198 -25.74 15.43 5.32
C GLY A 198 -24.86 14.19 5.16
N VAL A 199 -23.64 14.32 4.62
CA VAL A 199 -22.71 13.19 4.41
C VAL A 199 -22.11 12.75 5.75
N VAL A 200 -22.06 11.44 5.99
CA VAL A 200 -21.56 10.84 7.23
C VAL A 200 -20.58 9.72 6.92
N GLY A 201 -19.50 9.63 7.69
CA GLY A 201 -18.52 8.53 7.63
C GLY A 201 -17.52 8.61 6.48
N VAL A 202 -17.67 9.56 5.56
CA VAL A 202 -16.71 9.88 4.49
C VAL A 202 -16.61 11.39 4.32
N ASN A 203 -15.55 11.85 3.66
CA ASN A 203 -15.37 13.26 3.34
C ASN A 203 -16.35 13.73 2.25
N ALA A 204 -16.49 15.05 2.08
CA ALA A 204 -17.38 15.67 1.10
C ALA A 204 -17.06 15.28 -0.37
N ASP A 205 -15.84 14.81 -0.63
CA ASP A 205 -15.42 14.28 -1.94
C ASP A 205 -16.01 12.88 -2.27
N LEU A 206 -16.67 12.27 -1.29
CA LEU A 206 -17.29 10.94 -1.32
C LEU A 206 -16.29 9.81 -1.56
N ARG A 207 -15.01 10.03 -1.24
CA ARG A 207 -13.94 9.03 -1.38
C ARG A 207 -13.78 8.25 -0.08
N VAL A 208 -13.97 6.93 -0.15
CA VAL A 208 -13.59 6.02 0.93
C VAL A 208 -12.07 5.84 0.90
N ARG A 209 -11.44 5.97 2.08
CA ARG A 209 -10.00 5.87 2.28
C ARG A 209 -9.74 4.69 3.22
N PRO A 210 -9.38 3.50 2.70
CA PRO A 210 -9.34 2.27 3.50
C PRO A 210 -8.06 2.11 4.32
N PHE A 211 -7.03 2.92 4.06
CA PHE A 211 -5.71 2.75 4.64
C PHE A 211 -5.35 3.88 5.59
N PHE A 212 -4.56 3.51 6.60
CA PHE A 212 -4.24 4.32 7.79
C PHE A 212 -5.49 4.61 8.66
N ALA A 213 -5.31 4.68 9.98
CA ALA A 213 -6.44 4.83 10.89
C ALA A 213 -7.14 6.19 10.73
N GLU A 214 -6.39 7.22 10.33
CA GLU A 214 -6.88 8.55 10.00
C GLU A 214 -7.44 8.66 8.57
N GLY A 215 -7.35 7.58 7.76
CA GLY A 215 -7.84 7.54 6.39
C GLY A 215 -7.08 8.50 5.49
N SER A 216 -5.76 8.33 5.34
CA SER A 216 -4.90 9.27 4.60
C SER A 216 -4.62 8.88 3.15
N THR A 217 -4.84 7.61 2.76
CA THR A 217 -4.59 7.14 1.37
C THR A 217 -5.72 6.30 0.81
N ILE A 218 -5.78 6.22 -0.52
CA ILE A 218 -6.84 5.51 -1.25
C ILE A 218 -6.37 4.20 -1.87
N SER A 219 -5.04 3.98 -1.96
CA SER A 219 -4.47 2.85 -2.69
C SER A 219 -3.29 2.18 -1.98
N ILE A 220 -3.12 0.88 -2.23
CA ILE A 220 -1.98 0.07 -1.81
C ILE A 220 -0.69 0.65 -2.39
N ARG A 221 -0.73 1.17 -3.62
CA ARG A 221 0.44 1.77 -4.26
C ARG A 221 0.93 3.00 -3.51
N GLU A 222 0.04 3.92 -3.13
CA GLU A 222 0.38 5.07 -2.29
C GLU A 222 0.90 4.63 -0.92
N PHE A 223 0.27 3.62 -0.32
CA PHE A 223 0.73 3.04 0.94
C PHE A 223 2.16 2.50 0.82
N VAL A 224 2.47 1.70 -0.20
CA VAL A 224 3.79 1.11 -0.41
C VAL A 224 4.85 2.18 -0.66
N VAL A 225 4.58 3.13 -1.56
CA VAL A 225 5.50 4.24 -1.88
C VAL A 225 5.78 5.09 -0.65
N GLY A 226 4.73 5.42 0.11
CA GLY A 226 4.85 6.17 1.37
C GLY A 226 5.62 5.40 2.43
N ALA A 227 5.32 4.11 2.64
CA ALA A 227 5.95 3.30 3.67
C ALA A 227 7.44 3.06 3.42
N PHE A 228 7.87 2.86 2.17
CA PHE A 228 9.30 2.80 1.85
C PHE A 228 10.04 4.07 2.29
N ASN A 229 9.47 5.23 1.95
CA ASN A 229 10.07 6.51 2.29
C ASN A 229 10.02 6.80 3.80
N ASP A 230 8.82 6.70 4.38
CA ASP A 230 8.56 7.19 5.72
C ASP A 230 9.18 6.23 6.77
N GLU A 231 9.01 4.90 6.62
CA GLU A 231 9.45 3.90 7.62
C GLU A 231 10.86 3.34 7.40
N MET A 232 11.41 3.49 6.19
CA MET A 232 12.72 2.92 5.82
C MET A 232 13.70 3.95 5.27
N GLY A 233 13.25 5.18 4.99
CA GLY A 233 14.06 6.19 4.31
C GLY A 233 14.35 5.87 2.83
N LEU A 234 13.66 4.91 2.25
CA LEU A 234 13.92 4.43 0.89
C LEU A 234 13.06 5.18 -0.14
N GLN A 235 13.70 5.83 -1.10
CA GLN A 235 13.04 6.66 -2.11
C GLN A 235 12.54 5.82 -3.29
N ALA A 236 11.21 5.71 -3.38
CA ALA A 236 10.54 5.05 -4.50
C ALA A 236 10.32 5.97 -5.70
N VAL A 237 10.83 5.54 -6.85
CA VAL A 237 10.52 6.16 -8.15
C VAL A 237 9.23 5.55 -8.66
N ASP A 238 8.15 6.33 -8.60
CA ASP A 238 6.85 5.88 -9.11
C ASP A 238 6.19 6.91 -10.06
N PRO A 239 6.31 6.72 -11.38
CA PRO A 239 5.69 7.62 -12.35
C PRO A 239 4.16 7.57 -12.29
N LEU A 240 3.54 6.51 -11.76
CA LEU A 240 2.07 6.41 -11.70
C LEU A 240 1.49 7.39 -10.66
N THR A 241 1.95 7.34 -9.41
CA THR A 241 1.53 8.30 -8.38
C THR A 241 1.96 9.73 -8.72
N ALA A 242 3.12 9.93 -9.34
CA ALA A 242 3.56 11.25 -9.81
C ALA A 242 2.62 11.83 -10.90
N ALA A 243 2.29 11.04 -11.92
CA ALA A 243 1.36 11.46 -12.98
C ALA A 243 -0.05 11.71 -12.42
N ALA A 244 -0.52 10.84 -11.54
CA ALA A 244 -1.81 11.01 -10.88
C ALA A 244 -1.85 12.27 -10.02
N ALA A 245 -0.82 12.54 -9.21
CA ALA A 245 -0.73 13.78 -8.43
C ALA A 245 -0.66 15.04 -9.30
N ALA A 246 -0.16 14.92 -10.54
CA ALA A 246 -0.18 15.99 -11.55
C ALA A 246 -1.55 16.14 -12.26
N GLY A 247 -2.60 15.45 -11.80
CA GLY A 247 -3.97 15.57 -12.33
C GLY A 247 -4.35 14.50 -13.36
N GLN A 248 -3.45 13.58 -13.72
CA GLN A 248 -3.75 12.56 -14.72
C GLN A 248 -4.59 11.43 -14.14
N ARG A 249 -5.24 10.67 -15.04
CA ARG A 249 -5.90 9.40 -14.72
C ARG A 249 -5.00 8.25 -15.15
N VAL A 250 -4.52 7.47 -14.19
CA VAL A 250 -3.67 6.29 -14.41
C VAL A 250 -4.31 5.04 -13.83
N VAL A 251 -3.87 3.88 -14.30
CA VAL A 251 -4.30 2.57 -13.80
C VAL A 251 -3.07 1.81 -13.33
N THR A 252 -3.10 1.30 -12.11
CA THR A 252 -1.99 0.53 -11.55
C THR A 252 -1.99 -0.91 -12.08
N PRO A 253 -0.89 -1.68 -11.92
CA PRO A 253 -0.83 -3.08 -12.32
C PRO A 253 -1.91 -4.00 -11.73
N THR A 254 -2.49 -3.64 -10.58
CA THR A 254 -3.60 -4.38 -9.94
C THR A 254 -4.98 -3.89 -10.38
N GLY A 255 -5.04 -2.85 -11.21
CA GLY A 255 -6.29 -2.31 -11.76
C GLY A 255 -6.86 -1.11 -11.01
N MET A 256 -6.19 -0.63 -9.96
CA MET A 256 -6.63 0.55 -9.21
C MET A 256 -6.54 1.80 -10.08
N VAL A 257 -7.61 2.60 -10.11
CA VAL A 257 -7.66 3.85 -10.88
C VAL A 257 -7.30 5.02 -9.98
N LEU A 258 -6.18 5.66 -10.24
CA LEU A 258 -5.79 6.91 -9.59
C LEU A 258 -6.16 8.07 -10.52
N ASN A 259 -7.10 8.92 -10.10
CA ASN A 259 -7.58 10.03 -10.89
C ASN A 259 -7.31 11.36 -10.19
N GLY A 260 -6.19 12.00 -10.54
CA GLY A 260 -5.78 13.28 -9.96
C GLY A 260 -6.75 14.44 -10.17
N ALA A 261 -7.62 14.36 -11.17
CA ALA A 261 -8.64 15.37 -11.40
C ALA A 261 -9.76 15.34 -10.34
N THR A 262 -9.92 14.21 -9.63
CA THR A 262 -11.01 14.02 -8.65
C THR A 262 -10.55 13.63 -7.26
N ASP A 263 -9.31 13.15 -7.12
CA ASP A 263 -8.76 12.60 -5.90
C ASP A 263 -7.42 13.27 -5.60
N THR A 264 -7.19 13.58 -4.33
CA THR A 264 -5.86 14.00 -3.86
C THR A 264 -4.98 12.76 -3.77
N ILE A 265 -3.92 12.71 -4.58
CA ILE A 265 -2.97 11.59 -4.62
C ILE A 265 -1.66 12.01 -3.97
N LYS A 266 -1.15 11.20 -3.04
CA LYS A 266 0.20 11.41 -2.50
C LYS A 266 1.21 11.06 -3.59
N ARG A 267 1.95 12.06 -4.07
CA ARG A 267 3.06 11.85 -5.02
C ARG A 267 4.22 11.10 -4.37
N SER A 268 4.97 10.36 -5.17
CA SER A 268 6.34 9.98 -4.78
C SER A 268 7.20 11.24 -4.55
N LEU A 269 8.14 11.14 -3.62
CA LEU A 269 9.07 12.24 -3.34
C LEU A 269 9.99 12.48 -4.55
N VAL A 270 10.55 11.40 -5.08
CA VAL A 270 11.34 11.39 -6.31
C VAL A 270 10.50 10.98 -7.52
N THR A 271 10.77 11.61 -8.67
CA THR A 271 10.09 11.37 -9.94
C THR A 271 10.99 10.80 -11.03
N SER A 272 12.30 10.74 -10.77
CA SER A 272 13.31 10.22 -11.69
C SER A 272 14.26 9.24 -11.00
N VAL A 273 14.81 8.31 -11.79
CA VAL A 273 15.84 7.35 -11.37
C VAL A 273 17.21 7.99 -11.08
N SER A 274 17.34 9.29 -11.29
CA SER A 274 18.56 10.07 -11.07
C SER A 274 18.46 11.04 -9.90
N GLU A 275 17.30 11.12 -9.26
CA GLU A 275 17.09 11.99 -8.09
C GLU A 275 17.56 11.28 -6.82
N ASP A 276 18.23 12.05 -5.97
CA ASP A 276 18.74 11.70 -4.64
C ASP A 276 18.27 12.83 -3.72
N LEU A 277 17.09 12.68 -3.09
CA LEU A 277 16.46 13.78 -2.36
C LEU A 277 17.05 13.98 -0.95
N ASP A 278 17.48 12.90 -0.30
CA ASP A 278 18.08 12.91 1.04
C ASP A 278 19.60 13.02 1.03
N LEU A 279 20.22 13.04 -0.16
CA LEU A 279 21.63 13.31 -0.40
C LEU A 279 22.56 12.25 0.23
N ASP A 280 22.12 11.00 0.27
CA ASP A 280 22.90 9.86 0.77
C ASP A 280 23.84 9.27 -0.30
N GLY A 281 23.77 9.77 -1.53
CA GLY A 281 24.55 9.31 -2.68
C GLY A 281 23.94 8.10 -3.39
N LYS A 282 22.69 7.74 -3.08
CA LYS A 282 21.93 6.68 -3.73
C LYS A 282 20.82 7.29 -4.58
N VAL A 283 20.53 6.60 -5.67
CA VAL A 283 19.46 6.96 -6.60
C VAL A 283 18.74 5.69 -7.00
N ASN A 284 17.45 5.82 -7.35
CA ASN A 284 16.64 4.69 -7.80
C ASN A 284 16.65 3.51 -6.81
N GLU A 285 16.62 3.82 -5.51
CA GLU A 285 16.69 2.86 -4.42
C GLU A 285 15.55 1.84 -4.46
N ILE A 286 14.33 2.35 -4.73
CA ILE A 286 13.14 1.54 -4.96
C ILE A 286 12.61 1.78 -6.38
N PRO A 287 13.01 0.95 -7.35
CA PRO A 287 12.54 1.08 -8.73
C PRO A 287 11.06 0.77 -8.88
N THR A 288 10.41 1.35 -9.90
CA THR A 288 8.97 1.17 -10.16
C THR A 288 8.53 -0.29 -10.24
N SER A 289 9.34 -1.17 -10.84
CA SER A 289 8.99 -2.61 -10.91
C SER A 289 8.99 -3.32 -9.56
N LEU A 290 9.77 -2.82 -8.60
CA LEU A 290 9.71 -3.29 -7.21
C LEU A 290 8.36 -2.91 -6.59
N VAL A 291 7.94 -1.66 -6.77
CA VAL A 291 6.61 -1.17 -6.36
C VAL A 291 5.50 -2.01 -6.98
N ASP A 292 5.60 -2.35 -8.28
CA ASP A 292 4.61 -3.20 -8.96
C ASP A 292 4.48 -4.60 -8.31
N PHE A 293 5.59 -5.25 -7.98
CA PHE A 293 5.54 -6.55 -7.31
C PHE A 293 5.02 -6.44 -5.88
N MET A 294 5.34 -5.37 -5.16
CA MET A 294 4.85 -5.12 -3.81
C MET A 294 3.35 -4.85 -3.79
N GLU A 295 2.87 -3.98 -4.67
CA GLU A 295 1.45 -3.71 -4.86
C GLU A 295 0.69 -4.99 -5.22
N PHE A 296 1.17 -5.73 -6.22
CA PHE A 296 0.53 -6.98 -6.64
C PHE A 296 0.51 -8.03 -5.53
N TYR A 297 1.57 -8.10 -4.73
CA TYR A 297 1.62 -9.01 -3.58
C TYR A 297 0.63 -8.62 -2.49
N LEU A 298 0.58 -7.35 -2.09
CA LEU A 298 -0.33 -6.86 -1.04
C LEU A 298 -1.80 -6.95 -1.48
N PHE A 299 -2.08 -6.71 -2.75
CA PHE A 299 -3.41 -6.92 -3.33
C PHE A 299 -3.86 -8.38 -3.21
N ASN A 300 -2.92 -9.34 -3.31
CA ASN A 300 -3.18 -10.77 -3.19
C ASN A 300 -2.82 -11.37 -1.82
N TYR A 301 -2.69 -10.54 -0.78
CA TYR A 301 -2.23 -10.96 0.54
C TYR A 301 -3.38 -11.60 1.34
N PHE A 302 -3.64 -12.90 1.12
CA PHE A 302 -4.78 -13.61 1.71
C PHE A 302 -4.43 -14.62 2.80
N LYS A 303 -3.19 -15.09 2.83
CA LYS A 303 -2.73 -16.00 3.87
C LYS A 303 -1.21 -15.94 4.00
N PRO A 304 -0.70 -16.31 5.16
CA PRO A 304 0.72 -16.55 5.31
C PRO A 304 0.99 -17.93 4.73
N GLY A 305 1.51 -17.98 3.50
CA GLY A 305 2.03 -19.23 2.98
C GLY A 305 3.29 -19.64 3.72
#